data_AF-A0A9W7AMN1-F1
#
_entry.id   AF-A0A9W7AMN1-F1
#
_cell.length_a   1.000
_cell.length_b   1.000
_cell.length_c   1.000
_cell.angle_alpha   90.00
_cell.angle_beta   90.00
_cell.angle_gamma   90.00
#
_symmetry.space_group_name_H-M   'P 1'
#
loop_
_entity.id
_entity.type
_entity.pdbx_description
1 polymer ?
#
loop_
_entity_poly.entity_id
_entity_poly.type
_entity_poly.pdbx_seq_one_letter_code
_entity_poly.pdbx_strand_id
1 'polypeptide(L)'
;MGRPNAIVPESSSTSNDTDICRTPENQQRSGQLSAQLSRSQRWSNRTQRLTANTQQAAQQAAQQVSQLAEVLFESSIFHKVEAYGTALLSVADMASDLVMIIKFSQSGRSHFALATATCVTLNILISSLCTYFIHKKKSLWKQLREQLFVFLLLKPGIDAWRIKRKRTEEQLVDAQAEMTVTRTSEMLCEAIPGTVILLVAVMTSAEYETVTLLSLFSSVSAAAFLSALISYGYDTDKDCRHLTSCFYGYVPDPKMRRVTVFLSLFFLSLFNLFVRAFACVLVSLHHGFKTVVAILLSELLLYFCTKIVRGDFTYWAPIYGPAGIVTSFIVRFLIKVVGDWTAVVQFRHPNETGGAYFTFSMGLTIFMGMVAALLYDDTGETSSIENGTVVKVMAASCLGMVFSFASLFVTIRPEYRSTFINPSTGNAFIEFCFVNGEDDERKITIFENNVAKWQPRIGKEVESWLDERLPHWIKENPVWLNDFRKSTIPSDMMKGKSFGDGPKPDPEP
;
A
#
# COMPACT_ATOMS: atom_id res chain seq x y z
N MET A 1 -53.41 -47.45 37.66
CA MET A 1 -52.48 -48.26 38.49
C MET A 1 -52.34 -49.63 37.86
N GLY A 2 -51.11 -50.15 37.77
CA GLY A 2 -50.84 -51.59 37.68
C GLY A 2 -50.71 -52.21 36.29
N ARG A 3 -49.50 -52.17 35.72
CA ARG A 3 -48.89 -53.32 35.02
C ARG A 3 -48.79 -54.51 36.01
N PRO A 4 -48.72 -55.80 35.62
CA PRO A 4 -47.54 -56.29 34.87
C PRO A 4 -47.63 -57.60 34.03
N ASN A 5 -46.51 -57.79 33.31
CA ASN A 5 -45.81 -59.02 32.92
C ASN A 5 -46.10 -59.80 31.62
N ALA A 6 -44.95 -60.00 30.94
CA ALA A 6 -44.61 -60.69 29.70
C ALA A 6 -44.99 -62.18 29.62
N ILE A 7 -45.06 -62.69 28.38
CA ILE A 7 -44.48 -63.97 27.93
C ILE A 7 -44.28 -63.92 26.39
N VAL A 8 -43.22 -64.61 25.97
CA VAL A 8 -42.56 -64.84 24.66
C VAL A 8 -43.49 -65.26 23.51
N PRO A 9 -43.19 -64.93 22.23
CA PRO A 9 -43.78 -65.60 21.08
C PRO A 9 -42.82 -66.65 20.47
N GLU A 10 -43.37 -67.84 20.20
CA GLU A 10 -42.78 -68.89 19.38
C GLU A 10 -43.43 -68.90 17.98
N SER A 11 -42.68 -69.42 17.02
CA SER A 11 -42.80 -69.38 15.56
C SER A 11 -44.13 -69.77 14.91
N SER A 12 -44.47 -69.10 13.81
CA SER A 12 -44.87 -69.79 12.57
C SER A 12 -44.62 -68.93 11.33
N SER A 13 -43.98 -69.56 10.38
CA SER A 13 -43.51 -69.10 9.07
C SER A 13 -44.64 -68.93 8.06
N THR A 14 -44.65 -67.82 7.32
CA THR A 14 -45.09 -67.81 5.92
C THR A 14 -44.11 -67.00 5.09
N SER A 15 -43.43 -67.73 4.20
CA SER A 15 -42.48 -67.27 3.20
C SER A 15 -43.18 -66.47 2.11
N ASN A 16 -42.65 -65.30 1.76
CA ASN A 16 -42.78 -64.73 0.43
C ASN A 16 -41.42 -64.15 0.04
N ASP A 17 -40.63 -65.00 -0.61
CA ASP A 17 -39.38 -64.65 -1.27
C ASP A 17 -39.67 -63.78 -2.50
N THR A 18 -39.11 -62.57 -2.49
CA THR A 18 -38.72 -61.88 -3.72
C THR A 18 -37.28 -61.42 -3.56
N ASP A 19 -36.38 -62.37 -3.84
CA ASP A 19 -34.95 -62.15 -4.02
C ASP A 19 -34.73 -61.25 -5.24
N ILE A 20 -34.50 -59.96 -5.01
CA ILE A 20 -33.88 -59.08 -6.00
C ILE A 20 -32.37 -59.31 -5.90
N CYS A 21 -31.85 -60.16 -6.78
CA CYS A 21 -30.42 -60.34 -7.03
C CYS A 21 -29.72 -58.97 -7.20
N ARG A 22 -28.96 -58.52 -6.20
CA ARG A 22 -27.99 -57.43 -6.35
C ARG A 22 -26.82 -57.95 -7.18
N THR A 23 -26.69 -57.44 -8.40
CA THR A 23 -25.54 -57.75 -9.26
C THR A 23 -24.23 -57.23 -8.62
N PRO A 24 -23.09 -57.95 -8.74
CA PRO A 24 -21.80 -57.55 -8.17
C PRO A 24 -21.35 -56.15 -8.59
N GLU A 25 -21.70 -55.73 -9.81
CA GLU A 25 -21.42 -54.38 -10.33
C GLU A 25 -22.08 -53.26 -9.51
N ASN A 26 -23.32 -53.43 -9.04
CA ASN A 26 -24.02 -52.40 -8.28
C ASN A 26 -23.45 -52.20 -6.87
N GLN A 27 -22.93 -53.27 -6.27
CA GLN A 27 -22.28 -53.23 -4.96
C GLN A 27 -20.88 -52.61 -5.05
N GLN A 28 -20.19 -52.83 -6.16
CA GLN A 28 -18.89 -52.22 -6.46
C GLN A 28 -19.05 -50.73 -6.81
N ARG A 29 -20.11 -50.34 -7.53
CA ARG A 29 -20.45 -48.93 -7.82
C ARG A 29 -20.86 -48.16 -6.56
N SER A 30 -21.66 -48.75 -5.66
CA SER A 30 -22.01 -48.11 -4.38
C SER A 30 -20.81 -48.00 -3.44
N GLY A 31 -19.90 -48.98 -3.46
CA GLY A 31 -18.63 -48.93 -2.73
C GLY A 31 -17.69 -47.84 -3.25
N GLN A 32 -17.63 -47.64 -4.57
CA GLN A 32 -16.84 -46.56 -5.17
C GLN A 32 -17.44 -45.17 -4.87
N LEU A 33 -18.76 -45.02 -4.94
CA LEU A 33 -19.44 -43.76 -4.62
C LEU A 33 -19.29 -43.37 -3.15
N SER A 34 -19.45 -44.33 -2.23
CA SER A 34 -19.24 -44.11 -0.80
C SER A 34 -17.77 -43.84 -0.45
N ALA A 35 -16.83 -44.46 -1.15
CA ALA A 35 -15.41 -44.15 -1.03
C ALA A 35 -15.09 -42.73 -1.53
N GLN A 36 -15.69 -42.28 -2.64
CA GLN A 36 -15.53 -40.92 -3.15
C GLN A 36 -16.16 -39.87 -2.21
N LEU A 37 -17.37 -40.12 -1.70
CA LEU A 37 -18.02 -39.26 -0.72
C LEU A 37 -17.21 -39.18 0.58
N SER A 38 -16.69 -40.31 1.09
CA SER A 38 -15.85 -40.31 2.30
C SER A 38 -14.50 -39.60 2.11
N ARG A 39 -13.95 -39.61 0.89
CA ARG A 39 -12.74 -38.85 0.53
C ARG A 39 -13.08 -37.37 0.47
N SER A 40 -14.16 -36.98 -0.19
CA SER A 40 -14.67 -35.60 -0.22
C SER A 40 -14.90 -35.06 1.20
N GLN A 41 -15.58 -35.83 2.07
CA GLN A 41 -15.80 -35.46 3.48
C GLN A 41 -14.50 -35.30 4.26
N ARG A 42 -13.53 -36.21 4.07
CA ARG A 42 -12.22 -36.13 4.71
C ARG A 42 -11.43 -34.92 4.24
N TRP A 43 -11.48 -34.60 2.95
CA TRP A 43 -10.85 -33.41 2.39
C TRP A 43 -11.50 -32.14 2.94
N SER A 44 -12.83 -32.07 2.96
CA SER A 44 -13.61 -30.97 3.57
C SER A 44 -13.24 -30.75 5.04
N ASN A 45 -13.21 -31.81 5.85
CA ASN A 45 -12.86 -31.73 7.27
C ASN A 45 -11.40 -31.29 7.49
N ARG A 46 -10.48 -31.69 6.59
CA ARG A 46 -9.07 -31.30 6.67
C ARG A 46 -8.89 -29.83 6.29
N THR A 47 -9.61 -29.36 5.27
CA THR A 47 -9.61 -27.95 4.88
C THR A 47 -10.26 -27.08 5.94
N GLN A 48 -11.35 -27.52 6.58
CA GLN A 48 -11.98 -26.80 7.69
C GLN A 48 -11.06 -26.64 8.90
N ARG A 49 -10.27 -27.69 9.22
CA ARG A 49 -9.27 -27.62 10.29
C ARG A 49 -8.12 -26.69 9.93
N LEU A 50 -7.67 -26.69 8.66
CA LEU A 50 -6.63 -25.79 8.18
C LEU A 50 -7.12 -24.33 8.21
N THR A 51 -8.33 -24.04 7.74
CA THR A 51 -8.92 -22.70 7.78
C THR A 51 -9.13 -22.21 9.22
N ALA A 52 -9.57 -23.08 10.12
CA ALA A 52 -9.71 -22.73 11.54
C ALA A 52 -8.35 -22.40 12.17
N ASN A 53 -7.31 -23.21 11.91
CA ASN A 53 -5.97 -22.97 12.42
C ASN A 53 -5.35 -21.69 11.85
N THR A 54 -5.54 -21.39 10.55
CA THR A 54 -5.05 -20.15 9.93
C THR A 54 -5.84 -18.94 10.38
N GLN A 55 -7.14 -19.05 10.61
CA GLN A 55 -7.94 -17.97 11.21
C GLN A 55 -7.53 -17.69 12.64
N GLN A 56 -7.25 -18.74 13.41
CA GLN A 56 -6.78 -18.58 14.79
C GLN A 56 -5.39 -17.93 14.81
N ALA A 57 -4.51 -18.26 13.86
CA ALA A 57 -3.23 -17.58 13.67
C ALA A 57 -3.40 -16.12 13.22
N ALA A 58 -4.35 -15.81 12.33
CA ALA A 58 -4.65 -14.45 11.89
C ALA A 58 -5.28 -13.60 13.02
N GLN A 59 -6.16 -14.19 13.84
CA GLN A 59 -6.72 -13.55 15.03
C GLN A 59 -5.65 -13.32 16.11
N GLN A 60 -4.74 -14.27 16.30
CA GLN A 60 -3.60 -14.08 17.19
C GLN A 60 -2.65 -13.00 16.67
N ALA A 61 -2.43 -12.90 15.36
CA ALA A 61 -1.65 -11.82 14.76
C ALA A 61 -2.35 -10.46 14.91
N ALA A 62 -3.67 -10.39 14.71
CA ALA A 62 -4.46 -9.17 14.92
C ALA A 62 -4.48 -8.73 16.40
N GLN A 63 -4.61 -9.67 17.34
CA GLN A 63 -4.45 -9.40 18.77
C GLN A 63 -3.02 -8.96 19.10
N GLN A 64 -2.00 -9.56 18.50
CA GLN A 64 -0.61 -9.12 18.66
C GLN A 64 -0.37 -7.74 18.05
N VAL A 65 -1.04 -7.34 16.97
CA VAL A 65 -0.98 -5.97 16.44
C VAL A 65 -1.63 -4.98 17.41
N SER A 66 -2.74 -5.37 18.05
CA SER A 66 -3.37 -4.54 19.11
C SER A 66 -2.50 -4.44 20.38
N GLN A 67 -1.81 -5.52 20.77
CA GLN A 67 -0.84 -5.53 21.85
C GLN A 67 0.46 -4.81 21.47
N LEU A 68 0.86 -4.84 20.20
CA LEU A 68 1.97 -4.05 19.65
C LEU A 68 1.63 -2.55 19.72
N ALA A 69 0.37 -2.18 19.49
CA ALA A 69 -0.10 -0.81 19.70
C ALA A 69 0.07 -0.37 21.18
N GLU A 70 -0.08 -1.32 22.11
CA GLU A 70 0.14 -1.14 23.55
C GLU A 70 1.62 -1.31 23.98
N VAL A 71 2.51 -1.74 23.09
CA VAL A 71 3.96 -1.93 23.32
C VAL A 71 4.81 -0.88 22.57
N LEU A 72 4.19 0.00 21.80
CA LEU A 72 4.79 1.17 21.12
C LEU A 72 5.44 2.19 22.09
N PHE A 73 5.47 1.94 23.41
CA PHE A 73 5.85 2.89 24.46
C PHE A 73 7.35 3.05 24.76
N GLU A 74 8.25 2.35 24.08
CA GLU A 74 9.69 2.61 24.18
C GLU A 74 10.34 2.91 22.82
N SER A 75 11.19 3.95 22.78
CA SER A 75 11.86 4.42 21.56
C SER A 75 12.80 3.38 20.92
N SER A 76 13.26 2.39 21.69
CA SER A 76 14.03 1.24 21.18
C SER A 76 13.16 0.16 20.54
N ILE A 77 11.85 0.15 20.84
CA ILE A 77 10.88 -0.85 20.40
C ILE A 77 10.18 -0.41 19.12
N PHE A 78 9.90 0.87 18.88
CA PHE A 78 9.30 1.35 17.61
C PHE A 78 10.05 0.83 16.37
N HIS A 79 11.38 0.84 16.42
CA HIS A 79 12.22 0.31 15.35
C HIS A 79 12.12 -1.23 15.22
N LYS A 80 11.85 -1.96 16.29
CA LYS A 80 11.55 -3.40 16.22
C LYS A 80 10.14 -3.61 15.68
N VAL A 81 9.14 -2.87 16.16
CA VAL A 81 7.74 -2.93 15.70
C VAL A 81 7.62 -2.64 14.20
N GLU A 82 8.36 -1.67 13.67
CA GLU A 82 8.34 -1.40 12.22
C GLU A 82 8.92 -2.56 11.40
N ALA A 83 10.06 -3.15 11.78
CA ALA A 83 10.66 -4.25 11.00
C ALA A 83 9.93 -5.59 11.19
N TYR A 84 9.61 -5.95 12.43
CA TYR A 84 8.89 -7.19 12.73
C TYR A 84 7.41 -7.08 12.42
N GLY A 85 6.78 -5.93 12.69
CA GLY A 85 5.37 -5.70 12.41
C GLY A 85 5.06 -5.70 10.92
N THR A 86 5.92 -5.10 10.07
CA THR A 86 5.76 -5.19 8.61
C THR A 86 5.90 -6.63 8.10
N ALA A 87 6.88 -7.39 8.60
CA ALA A 87 7.03 -8.79 8.23
C ALA A 87 5.83 -9.65 8.68
N LEU A 88 5.36 -9.46 9.92
CA LEU A 88 4.18 -10.14 10.47
C LEU A 88 2.91 -9.80 9.66
N LEU A 89 2.73 -8.53 9.34
CA LEU A 89 1.58 -8.04 8.59
C LEU A 89 1.56 -8.59 7.17
N SER A 90 2.72 -8.65 6.50
CA SER A 90 2.86 -9.25 5.16
C SER A 90 2.49 -10.74 5.15
N VAL A 91 2.89 -11.49 6.19
CA VAL A 91 2.50 -12.91 6.34
C VAL A 91 1.00 -13.04 6.64
N ALA A 92 0.45 -12.15 7.48
CA ALA A 92 -0.97 -12.16 7.81
C ALA A 92 -1.85 -11.82 6.60
N ASP A 93 -1.43 -10.87 5.77
CA ASP A 93 -2.12 -10.46 4.54
C ASP A 93 -2.19 -11.64 3.55
N MET A 94 -1.03 -12.25 3.24
CA MET A 94 -0.94 -13.47 2.41
C MET A 94 -1.84 -14.60 2.95
N ALA A 95 -1.83 -14.82 4.27
CA ALA A 95 -2.66 -15.85 4.88
C ALA A 95 -4.15 -15.52 4.73
N SER A 96 -4.53 -14.26 4.89
CA SER A 96 -5.91 -13.79 4.75
C SER A 96 -6.43 -13.97 3.32
N ASP A 97 -5.61 -13.65 2.31
CA ASP A 97 -5.95 -13.86 0.90
C ASP A 97 -6.09 -15.33 0.55
N LEU A 98 -5.20 -16.19 1.04
CA LEU A 98 -5.29 -17.63 0.82
C LEU A 98 -6.58 -18.21 1.44
N VAL A 99 -6.90 -17.79 2.67
CA VAL A 99 -8.15 -18.19 3.34
C VAL A 99 -9.36 -17.76 2.51
N MET A 100 -9.36 -16.54 1.99
CA MET A 100 -10.48 -16.03 1.18
C MET A 100 -10.60 -16.74 -0.17
N ILE A 101 -9.49 -17.07 -0.83
CA ILE A 101 -9.49 -17.84 -2.09
C ILE A 101 -10.09 -19.23 -1.87
N ILE A 102 -9.62 -19.95 -0.83
CA ILE A 102 -10.13 -21.28 -0.50
C ILE A 102 -11.63 -21.22 -0.18
N LYS A 103 -12.01 -20.24 0.64
CA LYS A 103 -13.39 -20.05 1.07
C LYS A 103 -14.31 -19.73 -0.11
N PHE A 104 -13.97 -18.75 -0.95
CA PHE A 104 -14.78 -18.43 -2.13
C PHE A 104 -14.90 -19.61 -3.09
N SER A 105 -13.85 -20.43 -3.22
CA SER A 105 -13.90 -21.68 -3.98
C SER A 105 -14.88 -22.70 -3.38
N GLN A 106 -14.83 -22.90 -2.06
CA GLN A 106 -15.74 -23.80 -1.34
C GLN A 106 -17.20 -23.34 -1.37
N SER A 107 -17.44 -22.03 -1.30
CA SER A 107 -18.77 -21.43 -1.37
C SER A 107 -19.35 -21.37 -2.79
N GLY A 108 -18.69 -21.96 -3.80
CA GLY A 108 -19.14 -21.92 -5.20
C GLY A 108 -19.04 -20.54 -5.87
N ARG A 109 -18.39 -19.57 -5.21
CA ARG A 109 -18.22 -18.18 -5.65
C ARG A 109 -16.90 -18.01 -6.41
N SER A 110 -16.73 -18.79 -7.47
CA SER A 110 -15.49 -18.91 -8.23
C SER A 110 -14.99 -17.57 -8.81
N HIS A 111 -15.89 -16.66 -9.17
CA HIS A 111 -15.53 -15.34 -9.68
C HIS A 111 -14.76 -14.49 -8.67
N PHE A 112 -15.16 -14.50 -7.39
CA PHE A 112 -14.45 -13.79 -6.32
C PHE A 112 -13.10 -14.44 -6.00
N ALA A 113 -13.04 -15.78 -5.97
CA ALA A 113 -11.79 -16.50 -5.77
C ALA A 113 -10.76 -16.19 -6.88
N LEU A 114 -11.21 -16.20 -8.14
CA LEU A 114 -10.36 -15.89 -9.29
C LEU A 114 -9.89 -14.43 -9.27
N ALA A 115 -10.77 -13.49 -8.91
CA ALA A 115 -10.42 -12.08 -8.81
C ALA A 115 -9.33 -11.84 -7.75
N THR A 116 -9.50 -12.37 -6.53
CA THR A 116 -8.50 -12.26 -5.47
C THR A 116 -7.17 -12.92 -5.89
N ALA A 117 -7.19 -14.13 -6.45
CA ALA A 117 -5.98 -14.80 -6.93
C ALA A 117 -5.25 -14.00 -8.03
N THR A 118 -6.01 -13.32 -8.89
CA THR A 118 -5.45 -12.46 -9.94
C THR A 118 -4.73 -11.25 -9.35
N CYS A 119 -5.30 -10.63 -8.31
CA CYS A 119 -4.69 -9.50 -7.61
C CYS A 119 -3.36 -9.87 -6.95
N VAL A 120 -3.31 -10.98 -6.20
CA VAL A 120 -2.07 -11.49 -5.58
C VAL A 120 -1.02 -11.77 -6.67
N THR A 121 -1.42 -12.45 -7.74
CA THR A 121 -0.50 -12.78 -8.85
C THR A 121 0.04 -11.52 -9.52
N LEU A 122 -0.82 -10.53 -9.75
CA LEU A 122 -0.45 -9.26 -10.36
C LEU A 122 0.53 -8.47 -9.48
N ASN A 123 0.32 -8.46 -8.15
CA ASN A 123 1.25 -7.84 -7.21
C ASN A 123 2.63 -8.50 -7.31
N ILE A 124 2.71 -9.83 -7.25
CA ILE A 124 3.99 -10.56 -7.37
C ILE A 124 4.69 -10.21 -8.68
N LEU A 125 3.97 -10.18 -9.81
CA LEU A 125 4.54 -9.85 -11.12
C LEU A 125 5.07 -8.42 -11.19
N ILE A 126 4.30 -7.43 -10.75
CA ILE A 126 4.70 -6.02 -10.80
C ILE A 126 5.84 -5.75 -9.81
N SER A 127 5.74 -6.26 -8.59
CA SER A 127 6.80 -6.14 -7.58
C SER A 127 8.10 -6.82 -8.02
N SER A 128 8.01 -7.96 -8.72
CA SER A 128 9.15 -8.66 -9.31
C SER A 128 9.82 -7.80 -10.40
N LEU A 129 9.01 -7.22 -11.30
CA LEU A 129 9.48 -6.35 -12.38
C LEU A 129 10.16 -5.08 -11.84
N CYS A 130 9.53 -4.40 -10.89
CA CYS A 130 10.10 -3.22 -10.23
C CYS A 130 11.45 -3.55 -9.57
N THR A 131 11.49 -4.64 -8.79
CA THR A 131 12.71 -5.09 -8.11
C THR A 131 13.80 -5.47 -9.10
N TYR A 132 13.43 -6.07 -10.24
CA TYR A 132 14.38 -6.43 -11.30
C TYR A 132 15.07 -5.19 -11.87
N PHE A 133 14.30 -4.14 -12.20
CA PHE A 133 14.84 -2.91 -12.75
C PHE A 133 15.71 -2.16 -11.73
N ILE A 134 15.27 -2.05 -10.47
CA ILE A 134 16.02 -1.38 -9.39
C ILE A 134 17.41 -2.02 -9.18
N HIS A 135 17.49 -3.34 -9.32
CA HIS A 135 18.70 -4.12 -9.08
C HIS A 135 19.47 -4.53 -10.33
N LYS A 136 19.14 -3.98 -11.50
CA LYS A 136 19.75 -4.38 -12.79
C LYS A 136 21.28 -4.35 -12.81
N LYS A 137 21.91 -3.50 -11.99
CA LYS A 137 23.38 -3.39 -11.88
C LYS A 137 24.02 -4.47 -10.99
N LYS A 138 23.25 -5.18 -10.16
CA LYS A 138 23.77 -6.22 -9.25
C LYS A 138 24.06 -7.53 -9.99
N SER A 139 24.91 -8.37 -9.38
CA SER A 139 25.20 -9.71 -9.89
C SER A 139 23.96 -10.61 -9.95
N LEU A 140 23.93 -11.56 -10.88
CA LEU A 140 22.80 -12.48 -11.08
C LEU A 140 22.39 -13.22 -9.80
N TRP A 141 23.35 -13.62 -8.97
CA TRP A 141 23.05 -14.28 -7.68
C TRP A 141 22.32 -13.37 -6.70
N LYS A 142 22.74 -12.10 -6.59
CA LYS A 142 22.04 -11.12 -5.77
C LYS A 142 20.64 -10.86 -6.33
N GLN A 143 20.51 -10.75 -7.65
CA GLN A 143 19.23 -10.58 -8.35
C GLN A 143 18.26 -11.72 -8.03
N LEU A 144 18.69 -12.98 -8.17
CA LEU A 144 17.86 -14.16 -7.89
C LEU A 144 17.40 -14.20 -6.42
N ARG A 145 18.28 -13.80 -5.49
CA ARG A 145 17.93 -13.68 -4.07
C ARG A 145 16.84 -12.62 -3.84
N GLU A 146 16.96 -11.46 -4.48
CA GLU A 146 15.91 -10.42 -4.40
C GLU A 146 14.58 -10.90 -4.97
N GLN A 147 14.61 -11.63 -6.09
CA GLN A 147 13.40 -12.21 -6.69
C GLN A 147 12.77 -13.26 -5.78
N LEU A 148 13.57 -14.11 -5.13
CA LEU A 148 13.07 -15.07 -4.15
C LEU A 148 12.32 -14.37 -3.00
N PHE A 149 12.84 -13.25 -2.50
CA PHE A 149 12.16 -12.48 -1.46
C PHE A 149 10.83 -11.88 -1.92
N VAL A 150 10.70 -11.50 -3.19
CA VAL A 150 9.43 -11.05 -3.77
C VAL A 150 8.43 -12.20 -3.88
N PHE A 151 8.84 -13.35 -4.44
CA PHE A 151 7.96 -14.51 -4.59
C PHE A 151 7.49 -15.09 -3.25
N LEU A 152 8.30 -14.96 -2.20
CA LEU A 152 7.93 -15.34 -0.84
C LEU A 152 7.13 -14.25 -0.09
N LEU A 153 6.85 -13.10 -0.72
CA LEU A 153 6.19 -11.95 -0.08
C LEU A 153 6.92 -11.49 1.20
N LEU A 154 8.25 -11.63 1.24
CA LEU A 154 9.11 -11.22 2.36
C LEU A 154 9.84 -9.90 2.09
N LYS A 155 9.80 -9.41 0.85
CA LYS A 155 10.45 -8.17 0.41
C LYS A 155 10.14 -6.96 1.31
N PRO A 156 8.89 -6.69 1.73
CA PRO A 156 8.59 -5.52 2.56
C PRO A 156 9.31 -5.52 3.91
N GLY A 157 9.43 -6.70 4.55
CA GLY A 157 10.14 -6.84 5.83
C GLY A 157 11.66 -6.75 5.67
N ILE A 158 12.20 -7.27 4.58
CA ILE A 158 13.64 -7.23 4.28
C ILE A 158 14.08 -5.80 3.96
N ASP A 159 13.28 -5.05 3.19
CA ASP A 159 13.58 -3.66 2.86
C ASP A 159 13.53 -2.77 4.11
N ALA A 160 12.54 -2.97 4.99
CA ALA A 160 12.47 -2.30 6.28
C ALA A 160 13.70 -2.59 7.17
N TRP A 161 14.26 -3.80 7.08
CA TRP A 161 15.50 -4.16 7.77
C TRP A 161 16.74 -3.52 7.14
N ARG A 162 16.79 -3.35 5.80
CA ARG A 162 17.93 -2.74 5.09
C ARG A 162 18.05 -1.24 5.31
N ILE A 163 16.92 -0.50 5.27
CA ILE A 163 16.89 0.94 5.56
C ILE A 163 17.58 1.24 6.89
N LYS A 164 17.34 0.39 7.90
CA LYS A 164 17.92 0.54 9.24
C LYS A 164 19.42 0.32 9.29
N ARG A 165 19.95 -0.54 8.42
CA ARG A 165 21.40 -0.81 8.37
C ARG A 165 22.16 0.22 7.54
N LYS A 166 21.49 1.22 6.94
CA LYS A 166 22.07 2.21 6.01
C LYS A 166 23.04 1.55 5.01
N ARG A 167 22.68 0.36 4.51
CA ARG A 167 23.62 -0.40 3.69
C ARG A 167 23.61 0.18 2.29
N THR A 168 24.68 0.90 1.94
CA THR A 168 24.94 1.40 0.59
C THR A 168 25.30 0.22 -0.31
N GLU A 169 24.32 -0.58 -0.70
CA GLU A 169 24.52 -1.52 -1.80
C GLU A 169 24.41 -0.76 -3.13
N GLU A 170 25.08 -1.24 -4.17
CA GLU A 170 24.97 -0.72 -5.55
C GLU A 170 23.50 -0.78 -6.02
N GLN A 171 22.72 0.26 -5.74
CA GLN A 171 21.31 0.38 -6.05
C GLN A 171 21.07 1.62 -6.88
N LEU A 172 20.06 1.58 -7.75
CA LEU A 172 19.68 2.72 -8.60
C LEU A 172 18.89 3.78 -7.83
N VAL A 173 18.27 3.39 -6.72
CA VAL A 173 17.45 4.24 -5.86
C VAL A 173 17.85 4.01 -4.41
N ASP A 174 17.64 5.02 -3.57
CA ASP A 174 17.83 4.88 -2.13
C ASP A 174 16.90 3.81 -1.54
N ALA A 175 17.31 3.18 -0.43
CA ALA A 175 16.58 2.10 0.21
C ALA A 175 15.16 2.51 0.64
N GLN A 176 14.97 3.77 1.05
CA GLN A 176 13.65 4.31 1.41
C GLN A 176 12.74 4.41 0.17
N ALA A 177 13.30 4.85 -0.96
CA ALA A 177 12.59 4.95 -2.23
C ALA A 177 12.24 3.56 -2.78
N GLU A 178 13.15 2.58 -2.70
CA GLU A 178 12.88 1.19 -3.07
C GLU A 178 11.69 0.61 -2.29
N MET A 179 11.70 0.76 -0.97
CA MET A 179 10.60 0.30 -0.11
C MET A 179 9.29 1.00 -0.45
N THR A 180 9.34 2.28 -0.82
CA THR A 180 8.15 3.03 -1.22
C THR A 180 7.57 2.46 -2.51
N VAL A 181 8.41 2.14 -3.50
CA VAL A 181 7.97 1.56 -4.78
C VAL A 181 7.32 0.20 -4.57
N THR A 182 7.93 -0.70 -3.80
CA THR A 182 7.39 -2.04 -3.56
C THR A 182 6.04 -1.98 -2.84
N ARG A 183 5.93 -1.18 -1.78
CA ARG A 183 4.67 -1.00 -1.03
C ARG A 183 3.58 -0.30 -1.85
N THR A 184 3.95 0.66 -2.69
CA THR A 184 2.98 1.33 -3.58
C THR A 184 2.41 0.33 -4.59
N SER A 185 3.24 -0.59 -5.11
CA SER A 185 2.79 -1.67 -5.99
C SER A 185 1.85 -2.65 -5.29
N GLU A 186 2.18 -3.05 -4.05
CA GLU A 186 1.34 -3.91 -3.20
C GLU A 186 -0.03 -3.27 -2.95
N MET A 187 -0.04 -2.00 -2.53
CA MET A 187 -1.27 -1.25 -2.29
C MET A 187 -2.13 -1.13 -3.55
N LEU A 188 -1.51 -0.92 -4.72
CA LEU A 188 -2.21 -0.76 -5.99
C LEU A 188 -2.80 -2.06 -6.53
N CYS A 189 -2.05 -3.16 -6.48
CA CYS A 189 -2.39 -4.39 -7.20
C CYS A 189 -3.21 -5.36 -6.35
N GLU A 190 -3.06 -5.29 -5.03
CA GLU A 190 -3.64 -6.24 -4.08
C GLU A 190 -4.56 -5.55 -3.08
N ALA A 191 -4.06 -4.59 -2.30
CA ALA A 191 -4.84 -4.06 -1.18
C ALA A 191 -6.08 -3.26 -1.62
N ILE A 192 -5.94 -2.35 -2.60
CA ILE A 192 -7.07 -1.55 -3.10
C ILE A 192 -8.11 -2.46 -3.80
N PRO A 193 -7.75 -3.30 -4.79
CA PRO A 193 -8.72 -4.19 -5.43
C PRO A 193 -9.30 -5.22 -4.46
N GLY A 194 -8.49 -5.79 -3.57
CA GLY A 194 -8.90 -6.75 -2.56
C GLY A 194 -9.95 -6.17 -1.61
N THR A 195 -9.75 -4.94 -1.15
CA THR A 195 -10.74 -4.21 -0.34
C THR A 195 -12.08 -4.09 -1.08
N VAL A 196 -12.06 -3.68 -2.35
CA VAL A 196 -13.29 -3.55 -3.16
C VAL A 196 -13.96 -4.90 -3.36
N ILE A 197 -13.21 -5.94 -3.70
CA ILE A 197 -13.71 -7.31 -3.90
C ILE A 197 -14.38 -7.85 -2.64
N LEU A 198 -13.72 -7.73 -1.49
CA LEU A 198 -14.25 -8.17 -0.20
C LEU A 198 -15.50 -7.40 0.19
N LEU A 199 -15.54 -6.09 -0.09
CA LEU A 199 -16.68 -5.26 0.23
C LEU A 199 -17.90 -5.56 -0.66
N VAL A 200 -17.69 -5.81 -1.96
CA VAL A 200 -18.75 -6.33 -2.84
C VAL A 200 -19.25 -7.67 -2.31
N ALA A 201 -18.34 -8.58 -1.96
CA ALA A 201 -18.72 -9.90 -1.45
C ALA A 201 -19.55 -9.82 -0.16
N VAL A 202 -19.22 -8.89 0.76
CA VAL A 202 -20.02 -8.61 1.96
C VAL A 202 -21.41 -8.07 1.57
N MET A 203 -21.45 -7.10 0.66
CA MET A 203 -22.69 -6.39 0.29
C MET A 203 -23.69 -7.23 -0.50
N THR A 204 -23.20 -8.22 -1.25
CA THR A 204 -24.05 -9.13 -2.03
C THR A 204 -24.38 -10.43 -1.29
N SER A 205 -23.90 -10.62 -0.05
CA SER A 205 -24.16 -11.84 0.72
C SER A 205 -25.44 -11.70 1.54
N ALA A 206 -26.30 -12.73 1.51
CA ALA A 206 -27.53 -12.75 2.32
C ALA A 206 -27.25 -12.82 3.84
N GLU A 207 -26.12 -13.40 4.25
CA GLU A 207 -25.71 -13.50 5.64
C GLU A 207 -24.36 -12.84 5.88
N TYR A 208 -24.22 -12.20 7.03
CA TYR A 208 -22.97 -11.61 7.49
C TYR A 208 -22.04 -12.70 7.98
N GLU A 209 -20.99 -12.96 7.22
CA GLU A 209 -19.96 -13.89 7.66
C GLU A 209 -18.81 -13.15 8.34
N THR A 210 -18.65 -13.38 9.65
CA THR A 210 -17.63 -12.75 10.50
C THR A 210 -16.22 -12.89 9.93
N VAL A 211 -15.92 -14.01 9.30
CA VAL A 211 -14.63 -14.29 8.66
C VAL A 211 -14.33 -13.29 7.54
N THR A 212 -15.30 -12.99 6.69
CA THR A 212 -15.11 -12.06 5.55
C THR A 212 -14.93 -10.63 6.06
N LEU A 213 -15.68 -10.23 7.09
CA LEU A 213 -15.54 -8.92 7.72
C LEU A 213 -14.19 -8.75 8.40
N LEU A 214 -13.70 -9.78 9.09
CA LEU A 214 -12.37 -9.77 9.70
C LEU A 214 -11.26 -9.67 8.64
N SER A 215 -11.37 -10.40 7.53
CA SER A 215 -10.41 -10.27 6.41
C SER A 215 -10.44 -8.88 5.78
N LEU A 216 -11.62 -8.30 5.58
CA LEU A 216 -11.76 -6.92 5.08
C LEU A 216 -11.08 -5.93 6.01
N PHE A 217 -11.36 -6.00 7.32
CA PHE A 217 -10.75 -5.11 8.30
C PHE A 217 -9.23 -5.27 8.37
N SER A 218 -8.73 -6.52 8.31
CA SER A 218 -7.30 -6.83 8.30
C SER A 218 -6.60 -6.22 7.09
N SER A 219 -7.16 -6.40 5.88
CA SER A 219 -6.56 -5.88 4.63
C SER A 219 -6.52 -4.35 4.60
N VAL A 220 -7.62 -3.68 4.98
CA VAL A 220 -7.66 -2.21 5.05
C VAL A 220 -6.67 -1.68 6.10
N SER A 221 -6.57 -2.35 7.25
CA SER A 221 -5.60 -2.01 8.30
C SER A 221 -4.16 -2.21 7.84
N ALA A 222 -3.89 -3.27 7.08
CA ALA A 222 -2.56 -3.54 6.56
C ALA A 222 -2.11 -2.43 5.59
N ALA A 223 -2.96 -2.07 4.63
CA ALA A 223 -2.72 -0.97 3.70
C ALA A 223 -2.51 0.37 4.44
N ALA A 224 -3.33 0.64 5.47
CA ALA A 224 -3.24 1.85 6.27
C ALA A 224 -1.93 1.93 7.07
N PHE A 225 -1.47 0.81 7.60
CA PHE A 225 -0.19 0.71 8.31
C PHE A 225 0.99 0.95 7.37
N LEU A 226 0.97 0.36 6.17
CA LEU A 226 2.00 0.61 5.15
C LEU A 226 2.05 2.07 4.72
N SER A 227 0.90 2.70 4.50
CA SER A 227 0.76 4.12 4.18
C SER A 227 1.36 5.03 5.26
N ALA A 228 1.03 4.74 6.53
CA ALA A 228 1.55 5.48 7.68
C ALA A 228 3.07 5.32 7.80
N LEU A 229 3.60 4.11 7.59
CA LEU A 229 5.04 3.85 7.63
C LEU A 229 5.82 4.59 6.55
N ILE A 230 5.30 4.68 5.32
CA ILE A 230 5.94 5.46 4.26
C ILE A 230 6.06 6.93 4.72
N SER A 231 4.93 7.52 5.14
CA SER A 231 4.86 8.95 5.50
C SER A 231 5.69 9.28 6.75
N TYR A 232 5.66 8.41 7.75
CA TYR A 232 6.44 8.57 8.98
C TYR A 232 7.93 8.31 8.75
N GLY A 233 8.27 7.32 7.91
CA GLY A 233 9.65 6.97 7.58
C GLY A 233 10.39 8.11 6.90
N TYR A 234 9.80 8.71 5.84
CA TYR A 234 10.41 9.87 5.18
C TYR A 234 10.55 11.06 6.11
N ASP A 235 9.54 11.33 6.93
CA ASP A 235 9.63 12.47 7.83
C ASP A 235 10.65 12.26 8.94
N THR A 236 10.86 11.03 9.44
CA THR A 236 11.80 10.76 10.54
C THR A 236 13.22 10.47 10.09
N ASP A 237 13.44 10.32 8.78
CA ASP A 237 14.77 10.14 8.21
C ASP A 237 15.63 11.40 8.39
N LYS A 238 16.88 11.19 8.83
CA LYS A 238 17.81 12.29 9.15
C LYS A 238 18.25 13.03 7.90
N ASP A 239 18.47 12.31 6.82
CA ASP A 239 19.02 12.84 5.59
C ASP A 239 17.92 13.66 4.88
N CYS A 240 16.68 13.15 4.84
CA CYS A 240 15.51 13.88 4.38
C CYS A 240 15.24 15.17 5.19
N ARG A 241 15.28 15.11 6.53
CA ARG A 241 15.12 16.29 7.41
C ARG A 241 16.21 17.33 7.23
N HIS A 242 17.44 16.89 6.94
CA HIS A 242 18.56 17.78 6.74
C HIS A 242 18.51 18.43 5.36
N LEU A 243 18.38 17.62 4.31
CA LEU A 243 18.47 18.06 2.91
C LEU A 243 17.22 18.80 2.44
N THR A 244 16.05 18.52 3.02
CA THR A 244 14.78 19.14 2.65
C THR A 244 13.97 19.54 3.89
N SER A 245 14.61 20.34 4.75
CA SER A 245 14.05 20.86 6.01
C SER A 245 12.79 21.72 5.82
N CYS A 246 12.56 22.25 4.62
CA CYS A 246 11.36 23.00 4.28
C CYS A 246 10.09 22.12 4.17
N PHE A 247 10.24 20.80 4.06
CA PHE A 247 9.12 19.87 3.91
C PHE A 247 9.10 18.75 4.96
N TYR A 248 10.27 18.20 5.29
CA TYR A 248 10.41 17.15 6.30
C TYR A 248 10.80 17.74 7.65
N GLY A 249 10.25 17.18 8.72
CA GLY A 249 10.37 17.66 10.10
C GLY A 249 9.03 17.88 10.80
N TYR A 250 7.90 17.49 10.19
CA TYR A 250 6.57 17.76 10.76
C TYR A 250 6.27 16.91 12.00
N VAL A 251 6.89 15.73 12.13
CA VAL A 251 6.77 14.87 13.32
C VAL A 251 7.56 15.50 14.48
N PRO A 252 6.89 15.85 15.59
CA PRO A 252 7.51 16.52 16.72
C PRO A 252 8.38 15.57 17.55
N ASP A 253 9.20 16.09 18.47
CA ASP A 253 10.12 15.27 19.28
C ASP A 253 9.51 14.53 20.47
N PRO A 254 8.52 15.10 21.21
CA PRO A 254 7.91 14.41 22.34
C PRO A 254 7.30 13.07 21.94
N LYS A 255 7.64 12.00 22.68
CA LYS A 255 7.24 10.62 22.39
C LYS A 255 5.74 10.46 22.15
N MET A 256 4.91 11.00 23.06
CA MET A 256 3.45 10.90 22.95
C MET A 256 2.93 11.55 21.67
N ARG A 257 3.46 12.72 21.29
CA ARG A 257 3.07 13.39 20.05
C ARG A 257 3.49 12.61 18.81
N ARG A 258 4.66 11.93 18.82
CA ARG A 258 5.07 11.05 17.70
C ARG A 258 4.09 9.91 17.49
N VAL A 259 3.67 9.26 18.59
CA VAL A 259 2.67 8.20 18.55
C VAL A 259 1.35 8.74 18.02
N THR A 260 0.89 9.90 18.51
CA THR A 260 -0.33 10.54 18.01
C THR A 260 -0.25 10.86 16.51
N VAL A 261 0.89 11.35 16.00
CA VAL A 261 1.09 11.55 14.56
C VAL A 261 0.97 10.22 13.81
N PHE A 262 1.67 9.18 14.25
CA PHE A 262 1.62 7.87 13.59
C PHE A 262 0.20 7.29 13.55
N LEU A 263 -0.52 7.32 14.69
CA LEU A 263 -1.91 6.88 14.75
C LEU A 263 -2.83 7.73 13.87
N SER A 264 -2.61 9.05 13.83
CA SER A 264 -3.40 9.94 12.97
C SER A 264 -3.18 9.63 11.48
N LEU A 265 -1.93 9.33 11.07
CA LEU A 265 -1.62 8.89 9.70
C LEU A 265 -2.29 7.54 9.38
N PHE A 266 -2.22 6.58 10.31
CA PHE A 266 -2.86 5.28 10.17
C PHE A 266 -4.38 5.40 10.00
N PHE A 267 -5.07 6.06 10.93
CA PHE A 267 -6.52 6.18 10.87
C PHE A 267 -6.99 7.04 9.69
N LEU A 268 -6.24 8.07 9.30
CA LEU A 268 -6.53 8.84 8.10
C LEU A 268 -6.53 7.95 6.85
N SER A 269 -5.51 7.10 6.72
CA SER A 269 -5.40 6.15 5.61
C SER A 269 -6.50 5.07 5.65
N LEU A 270 -6.76 4.52 6.84
CA LEU A 270 -7.80 3.50 7.08
C LEU A 270 -9.18 4.01 6.65
N PHE A 271 -9.60 5.17 7.16
CA PHE A 271 -10.90 5.74 6.85
C PHE A 271 -10.99 6.20 5.40
N ASN A 272 -9.93 6.78 4.82
CA ASN A 272 -9.95 7.20 3.42
C ASN A 272 -10.13 6.00 2.48
N LEU A 273 -9.38 4.91 2.69
CA LEU A 273 -9.52 3.68 1.91
C LEU A 273 -10.91 3.07 2.05
N PHE A 274 -11.41 2.99 3.29
CA PHE A 274 -12.73 2.45 3.55
C PHE A 274 -13.85 3.29 2.93
N VAL A 275 -13.86 4.61 3.14
CA VAL A 275 -14.87 5.53 2.55
C VAL A 275 -14.86 5.43 1.03
N ARG A 276 -13.69 5.46 0.40
CA ARG A 276 -13.59 5.46 -1.07
C ARG A 276 -14.00 4.12 -1.67
N ALA A 277 -13.55 3.01 -1.08
CA ALA A 277 -13.97 1.67 -1.50
C ALA A 277 -15.48 1.50 -1.34
N PHE A 278 -16.03 1.94 -0.20
CA PHE A 278 -17.45 1.81 0.08
C PHE A 278 -18.31 2.66 -0.84
N ALA A 279 -17.89 3.90 -1.11
CA ALA A 279 -18.58 4.76 -2.07
C ALA A 279 -18.58 4.15 -3.48
N CYS A 280 -17.44 3.62 -3.93
CA CYS A 280 -17.35 2.94 -5.23
C CYS A 280 -18.27 1.73 -5.30
N VAL A 281 -18.33 0.91 -4.25
CA VAL A 281 -19.21 -0.27 -4.20
C VAL A 281 -20.68 0.14 -4.25
N LEU A 282 -21.11 1.11 -3.43
CA LEU A 282 -22.50 1.59 -3.44
C LEU A 282 -22.89 2.14 -4.81
N VAL A 283 -22.07 2.99 -5.42
CA VAL A 283 -22.33 3.50 -6.77
C VAL A 283 -22.34 2.37 -7.80
N SER A 284 -21.49 1.36 -7.67
CA SER A 284 -21.45 0.22 -8.60
C SER A 284 -22.72 -0.64 -8.55
N LEU A 285 -23.31 -0.81 -7.37
CA LEU A 285 -24.51 -1.61 -7.17
C LEU A 285 -25.76 -0.91 -7.72
N HIS A 286 -25.82 0.42 -7.67
CA HIS A 286 -26.99 1.20 -8.11
C HIS A 286 -26.89 1.71 -9.55
N HIS A 287 -25.77 2.35 -9.89
CA HIS A 287 -25.57 3.01 -11.18
C HIS A 287 -24.63 2.23 -12.12
N GLY A 288 -24.20 1.05 -11.70
CA GLY A 288 -23.34 0.18 -12.48
C GLY A 288 -21.86 0.58 -12.46
N PHE A 289 -21.00 -0.38 -12.80
CA PHE A 289 -19.54 -0.22 -12.82
C PHE A 289 -19.05 0.91 -13.75
N LYS A 290 -19.74 1.17 -14.86
CA LYS A 290 -19.38 2.23 -15.81
C LYS A 290 -19.37 3.62 -15.18
N THR A 291 -20.30 3.88 -14.26
CA THR A 291 -20.41 5.15 -13.55
C THR A 291 -19.22 5.35 -12.60
N VAL A 292 -18.81 4.29 -11.89
CA VAL A 292 -17.62 4.31 -11.02
C VAL A 292 -16.37 4.63 -11.84
N VAL A 293 -16.18 3.96 -12.99
CA VAL A 293 -15.05 4.21 -13.89
C VAL A 293 -15.05 5.65 -14.39
N ALA A 294 -16.21 6.20 -14.77
CA ALA A 294 -16.31 7.57 -15.22
C ALA A 294 -15.91 8.58 -14.13
N ILE A 295 -16.35 8.37 -12.89
CA ILE A 295 -15.97 9.24 -11.75
C ILE A 295 -14.46 9.18 -11.52
N LEU A 296 -13.88 7.99 -11.41
CA LEU A 296 -12.44 7.82 -11.15
C LEU A 296 -11.58 8.38 -12.30
N LEU A 297 -11.97 8.16 -13.56
CA LEU A 297 -11.28 8.73 -14.72
C LEU A 297 -11.41 10.25 -14.79
N SER A 298 -12.56 10.81 -14.41
CA SER A 298 -12.76 12.26 -14.40
C SER A 298 -11.83 12.96 -13.40
N GLU A 299 -11.62 12.36 -12.23
CA GLU A 299 -10.71 12.89 -11.21
C GLU A 299 -9.24 12.78 -11.63
N LEU A 300 -8.88 11.65 -12.26
CA LEU A 300 -7.56 11.45 -12.81
C LEU A 300 -7.27 12.43 -13.96
N LEU A 301 -8.25 12.66 -14.83
CA LEU A 301 -8.16 13.64 -15.91
C LEU A 301 -7.98 15.04 -15.35
N LEU A 302 -8.77 15.43 -14.35
CA LEU A 302 -8.63 16.72 -13.66
C LEU A 302 -7.20 16.91 -13.13
N TYR A 303 -6.65 15.89 -12.46
CA TYR A 303 -5.28 15.92 -11.97
C TYR A 303 -4.25 16.13 -13.09
N PHE A 304 -4.32 15.35 -14.16
CA PHE A 304 -3.38 15.51 -15.28
C PHE A 304 -3.52 16.86 -15.97
N CYS A 305 -4.76 17.35 -16.17
CA CYS A 305 -5.00 18.70 -16.69
C CYS A 305 -4.34 19.75 -15.80
N THR A 306 -4.47 19.65 -14.47
CA THR A 306 -3.81 20.61 -13.56
C THR A 306 -2.28 20.55 -13.68
N LYS A 307 -1.68 19.37 -13.81
CA LYS A 307 -0.22 19.22 -13.96
C LYS A 307 0.28 19.76 -15.31
N ILE A 308 -0.47 19.56 -16.39
CA ILE A 308 -0.12 20.07 -17.72
C ILE A 308 -0.26 21.59 -17.79
N VAL A 309 -1.43 22.14 -17.38
CA VAL A 309 -1.70 23.58 -17.43
C VAL A 309 -0.71 24.38 -16.59
N ARG A 310 -0.25 23.82 -15.46
CA ARG A 310 0.72 24.47 -14.57
C ARG A 310 2.18 24.23 -14.97
N GLY A 311 2.44 23.52 -16.07
CA GLY A 311 3.79 23.20 -16.55
C GLY A 311 4.58 22.32 -15.58
N ASP A 312 3.91 21.46 -14.81
CA ASP A 312 4.51 20.59 -13.79
C ASP A 312 4.31 19.10 -14.12
N PHE A 313 4.08 18.76 -15.40
CA PHE A 313 3.87 17.38 -15.83
C PHE A 313 5.16 16.55 -15.75
N THR A 314 6.31 17.11 -16.13
CA THR A 314 7.60 16.41 -16.07
C THR A 314 7.90 15.98 -14.62
N TYR A 315 8.19 14.70 -14.45
CA TYR A 315 8.57 14.13 -13.16
C TYR A 315 9.94 14.63 -12.71
N TRP A 316 10.17 14.63 -11.40
CA TRP A 316 11.36 15.22 -10.81
C TRP A 316 12.63 14.40 -11.08
N ALA A 317 12.52 13.09 -11.30
CA ALA A 317 13.68 12.25 -11.61
C ALA A 317 14.31 12.63 -12.97
N PRO A 318 15.65 12.60 -13.10
CA PRO A 318 16.39 13.05 -14.28
C PRO A 318 16.34 12.02 -15.43
N ILE A 319 15.14 11.81 -16.00
CA ILE A 319 14.91 10.96 -17.16
C ILE A 319 14.52 11.86 -18.33
N TYR A 320 15.30 11.82 -19.40
CA TYR A 320 15.18 12.72 -20.54
C TYR A 320 14.58 12.04 -21.78
N GLY A 321 14.11 12.86 -22.73
CA GLY A 321 13.53 12.40 -24.00
C GLY A 321 12.16 11.74 -23.86
N PRO A 322 11.72 10.96 -24.87
CA PRO A 322 10.39 10.32 -24.88
C PRO A 322 10.15 9.40 -23.66
N ALA A 323 11.20 8.72 -23.20
CA ALA A 323 11.13 7.87 -22.00
C ALA A 323 10.77 8.67 -20.73
N GLY A 324 11.23 9.91 -20.62
CA GLY A 324 10.89 10.80 -19.50
C GLY A 324 9.41 11.17 -19.46
N ILE A 325 8.78 11.41 -20.63
CA ILE A 325 7.35 11.73 -20.73
C ILE A 325 6.51 10.52 -20.31
N VAL A 326 6.82 9.34 -20.86
CA VAL A 326 6.12 8.09 -20.54
C VAL A 326 6.27 7.75 -19.05
N THR A 327 7.47 7.88 -18.50
CA THR A 327 7.72 7.63 -17.07
C THR A 327 6.98 8.63 -16.21
N SER A 328 6.92 9.90 -16.59
CA SER A 328 6.16 10.93 -15.88
C SER A 328 4.67 10.60 -15.84
N PHE A 329 4.10 10.15 -16.95
CA PHE A 329 2.70 9.71 -16.99
C PHE A 329 2.45 8.52 -16.05
N ILE A 330 3.24 7.46 -16.19
CA ILE A 330 3.07 6.21 -15.41
C ILE A 330 3.23 6.48 -13.92
N VAL A 331 4.34 7.09 -13.49
CA VAL A 331 4.62 7.29 -12.07
C VAL A 331 3.57 8.21 -11.43
N ARG A 332 3.19 9.30 -12.11
CA ARG A 332 2.13 10.20 -11.61
C ARG A 332 0.77 9.53 -11.56
N PHE A 333 0.44 8.66 -12.52
CA PHE A 333 -0.78 7.85 -12.49
C PHE A 333 -0.81 6.96 -11.25
N LEU A 334 0.27 6.18 -11.03
CA LEU A 334 0.37 5.24 -9.90
C LEU A 334 0.26 5.99 -8.56
N ILE A 335 1.02 7.07 -8.40
CA ILE A 335 1.03 7.87 -7.17
C ILE A 335 -0.31 8.55 -6.92
N LYS A 336 -0.99 9.03 -7.98
CA LYS A 336 -2.33 9.60 -7.85
C LYS A 336 -3.34 8.55 -7.39
N VAL A 337 -3.37 7.38 -8.04
CA VAL A 337 -4.29 6.29 -7.64
C VAL A 337 -4.01 5.86 -6.20
N VAL A 338 -2.77 5.57 -5.83
CA VAL A 338 -2.48 5.14 -4.46
C VAL A 338 -2.77 6.27 -3.46
N GLY A 339 -2.40 7.52 -3.76
CA GLY A 339 -2.66 8.67 -2.92
C GLY A 339 -4.15 8.92 -2.67
N ASP A 340 -4.99 8.80 -3.70
CA ASP A 340 -6.43 9.01 -3.57
C ASP A 340 -7.12 7.94 -2.75
N TRP A 341 -6.69 6.69 -2.93
CA TRP A 341 -7.30 5.55 -2.26
C TRP A 341 -6.81 5.38 -0.84
N THR A 342 -5.57 5.72 -0.53
CA THR A 342 -4.97 5.40 0.77
C THR A 342 -4.50 6.61 1.55
N ALA A 343 -4.65 7.83 1.03
CA ALA A 343 -4.24 9.07 1.68
C ALA A 343 -2.79 9.03 2.22
N VAL A 344 -1.86 8.45 1.46
CA VAL A 344 -0.43 8.45 1.80
C VAL A 344 0.05 9.90 1.85
N VAL A 345 0.23 10.40 3.08
CA VAL A 345 0.58 11.80 3.36
C VAL A 345 1.92 12.19 2.72
N GLN A 346 2.83 11.25 2.50
CA GLN A 346 4.06 11.48 1.72
C GLN A 346 3.78 12.05 0.32
N PHE A 347 2.71 11.61 -0.35
CA PHE A 347 2.41 12.04 -1.72
C PHE A 347 1.87 13.46 -1.83
N ARG A 348 1.66 14.17 -0.71
CA ARG A 348 1.40 15.62 -0.68
C ARG A 348 2.61 16.45 -1.12
N HIS A 349 3.80 15.83 -1.24
CA HIS A 349 5.01 16.51 -1.68
C HIS A 349 4.76 17.25 -3.02
N PRO A 350 5.24 18.49 -3.22
CA PRO A 350 5.00 19.27 -4.45
C PRO A 350 5.44 18.57 -5.74
N ASN A 351 6.50 17.78 -5.69
CA ASN A 351 6.95 16.96 -6.82
C ASN A 351 5.92 15.88 -7.23
N GLU A 352 5.09 15.44 -6.29
CA GLU A 352 4.06 14.42 -6.46
C GLU A 352 2.70 15.09 -6.76
N THR A 353 1.71 14.99 -5.87
CA THR A 353 0.40 15.62 -6.07
C THR A 353 0.41 17.10 -5.69
N GLY A 354 1.19 17.47 -4.66
CA GLY A 354 1.20 18.79 -4.05
C GLY A 354 0.14 18.97 -2.96
N GLY A 355 0.48 19.79 -1.97
CA GLY A 355 -0.29 19.94 -0.72
C GLY A 355 -1.76 20.27 -0.93
N ALA A 356 -2.03 21.38 -1.60
CA ALA A 356 -3.40 21.84 -1.83
C ALA A 356 -4.26 20.80 -2.56
N TYR A 357 -3.70 20.16 -3.60
CA TYR A 357 -4.42 19.15 -4.37
C TYR A 357 -4.66 17.87 -3.55
N PHE A 358 -3.68 17.44 -2.75
CA PHE A 358 -3.82 16.31 -1.84
C PHE A 358 -4.99 16.51 -0.86
N THR A 359 -5.06 17.70 -0.24
CA THR A 359 -6.17 18.05 0.67
C THR A 359 -7.51 18.14 -0.05
N PHE A 360 -7.54 18.65 -1.29
CA PHE A 360 -8.72 18.62 -2.14
C PHE A 360 -9.19 17.19 -2.46
N SER A 361 -8.27 16.28 -2.78
CA SER A 361 -8.56 14.85 -3.02
C SER A 361 -9.24 14.18 -1.82
N MET A 362 -8.75 14.45 -0.61
CA MET A 362 -9.39 13.96 0.62
C MET A 362 -10.80 14.53 0.80
N GLY A 363 -10.98 15.83 0.56
CA GLY A 363 -12.31 16.44 0.57
C GLY A 363 -13.27 15.80 -0.44
N LEU A 364 -12.77 15.49 -1.64
CA LEU A 364 -13.52 14.81 -2.68
C LEU A 364 -13.91 13.37 -2.28
N THR A 365 -13.04 12.64 -1.58
CA THR A 365 -13.38 11.32 -1.02
C THR A 365 -14.54 11.40 -0.02
N ILE A 366 -14.53 12.38 0.90
CA ILE A 366 -15.66 12.60 1.83
C ILE A 366 -16.93 12.92 1.05
N PHE A 367 -16.86 13.86 0.09
CA PHE A 367 -18.00 14.24 -0.73
C PHE A 367 -18.58 13.04 -1.50
N MET A 368 -17.71 12.22 -2.11
CA MET A 368 -18.09 11.00 -2.81
C MET A 368 -18.79 10.00 -1.88
N GLY A 369 -18.27 9.79 -0.67
CA GLY A 369 -18.88 8.94 0.34
C GLY A 369 -20.27 9.40 0.76
N MET A 370 -20.43 10.70 1.04
CA MET A 370 -21.71 11.28 1.43
C MET A 370 -22.75 11.19 0.30
N VAL A 371 -22.38 11.53 -0.94
CA VAL A 371 -23.29 11.42 -2.09
C VAL A 371 -23.68 9.95 -2.33
N ALA A 372 -22.74 9.02 -2.25
CA ALA A 372 -23.03 7.59 -2.41
C ALA A 372 -24.01 7.07 -1.33
N ALA A 373 -23.88 7.53 -0.08
CA ALA A 373 -24.81 7.16 0.99
C ALA A 373 -26.21 7.74 0.79
N LEU A 374 -26.34 8.98 0.32
CA LEU A 374 -27.64 9.60 0.04
C LEU A 374 -28.36 8.89 -1.12
N LEU A 375 -27.65 8.60 -2.21
CA LEU A 375 -28.22 7.86 -3.35
C LEU A 375 -28.68 6.44 -2.96
N TYR A 376 -28.00 5.84 -1.99
CA TYR A 376 -28.35 4.52 -1.47
C TYR A 376 -29.65 4.54 -0.65
N ASP A 377 -29.88 5.58 0.16
CA ASP A 377 -31.07 5.70 1.02
C ASP A 377 -32.35 5.89 0.19
N ASP A 378 -32.27 6.67 -0.90
CA ASP A 378 -33.42 7.05 -1.73
C ASP A 378 -34.05 5.91 -2.55
N THR A 379 -33.37 4.77 -2.72
CA THR A 379 -33.71 3.82 -3.81
C THR A 379 -34.33 2.49 -3.39
N GLY A 380 -34.38 2.14 -2.10
CA GLY A 380 -35.12 0.98 -1.57
C GLY A 380 -34.74 -0.40 -2.14
N GLU A 381 -34.23 -1.30 -1.27
CA GLU A 381 -34.15 -2.76 -1.47
C GLU A 381 -33.22 -3.33 -2.57
N THR A 382 -31.91 -3.03 -2.55
CA THR A 382 -30.93 -3.74 -3.40
C THR A 382 -29.80 -4.46 -2.66
N SER A 383 -29.66 -4.30 -1.34
CA SER A 383 -28.60 -4.99 -0.58
C SER A 383 -29.12 -5.69 0.68
N SER A 384 -28.31 -6.62 1.20
CA SER A 384 -28.61 -7.35 2.44
C SER A 384 -28.44 -6.51 3.71
N ILE A 385 -27.87 -5.31 3.60
CA ILE A 385 -27.65 -4.41 4.73
C ILE A 385 -28.73 -3.34 4.76
N GLU A 386 -29.33 -3.15 5.94
CA GLU A 386 -30.30 -2.10 6.21
C GLU A 386 -29.73 -0.73 5.82
N ASN A 387 -30.52 0.06 5.06
CA ASN A 387 -30.10 1.38 4.57
C ASN A 387 -29.61 2.31 5.67
N GLY A 388 -30.30 2.34 6.81
CA GLY A 388 -29.87 3.11 7.97
C GLY A 388 -28.51 2.70 8.52
N THR A 389 -28.10 1.44 8.39
CA THR A 389 -26.78 0.96 8.83
C THR A 389 -25.68 1.40 7.86
N VAL A 390 -25.91 1.30 6.55
CA VAL A 390 -24.96 1.76 5.52
C VAL A 390 -24.64 3.24 5.68
N VAL A 391 -25.68 4.09 5.82
CA VAL A 391 -25.52 5.53 5.99
C VAL A 391 -24.75 5.86 7.29
N LYS A 392 -25.07 5.20 8.40
CA LYS A 392 -24.35 5.40 9.68
C LYS A 392 -22.88 5.01 9.58
N VAL A 393 -22.56 3.88 8.96
CA VAL A 393 -21.17 3.41 8.78
C VAL A 393 -20.39 4.37 7.88
N MET A 394 -20.98 4.83 6.77
CA MET A 394 -20.35 5.82 5.90
C MET A 394 -20.11 7.16 6.62
N ALA A 395 -21.12 7.68 7.32
CA ALA A 395 -21.01 8.93 8.07
C ALA A 395 -19.95 8.84 9.18
N ALA A 396 -19.93 7.73 9.94
CA ALA A 396 -18.93 7.49 10.97
C ALA A 396 -17.51 7.43 10.40
N SER A 397 -17.35 6.81 9.22
CA SER A 397 -16.04 6.72 8.53
C SER A 397 -15.57 8.08 8.03
N CYS A 398 -16.47 8.90 7.47
CA CYS A 398 -16.16 10.28 7.07
C CYS A 398 -15.77 11.15 8.28
N LEU A 399 -16.50 11.04 9.39
CA LEU A 399 -16.16 11.73 10.64
C LEU A 399 -14.82 11.26 11.21
N GLY A 400 -14.54 9.96 11.14
CA GLY A 400 -13.25 9.39 11.54
C GLY A 400 -12.08 9.96 10.71
N MET A 401 -12.29 10.15 9.41
CA MET A 401 -11.32 10.78 8.52
C MET A 401 -11.05 12.24 8.90
N VAL A 402 -12.11 13.03 9.13
CA VAL A 402 -12.00 14.43 9.56
C VAL A 402 -11.30 14.54 10.92
N PHE A 403 -11.67 13.68 11.87
CA PHE A 403 -11.06 13.64 13.20
C PHE A 403 -9.57 13.28 13.12
N SER A 404 -9.20 12.29 12.30
CA SER A 404 -7.81 11.87 12.11
C SER A 404 -6.98 12.98 11.49
N PHE A 405 -7.53 13.69 10.49
CA PHE A 405 -6.86 14.83 9.88
C PHE A 405 -6.70 16.00 10.86
N ALA A 406 -7.73 16.33 11.64
CA ALA A 406 -7.67 17.36 12.67
C ALA A 406 -6.65 17.02 13.76
N SER A 407 -6.64 15.77 14.24
CA SER A 407 -5.65 15.24 15.19
C SER A 407 -4.23 15.37 14.65
N LEU A 408 -4.01 15.02 13.37
CA LEU A 408 -2.74 15.22 12.69
C LEU A 408 -2.34 16.71 12.73
N PHE A 409 -3.22 17.60 12.29
CA PHE A 409 -2.94 19.05 12.21
C PHE A 409 -2.60 19.69 13.55
N VAL A 410 -3.33 19.32 14.61
CA VAL A 410 -3.07 19.81 15.97
C VAL A 410 -1.71 19.30 16.47
N THR A 411 -1.35 18.06 16.12
CA THR A 411 -0.16 17.40 16.66
C THR A 411 1.14 17.73 15.92
N ILE A 412 1.11 17.92 14.59
CA ILE A 412 2.32 18.24 13.81
C ILE A 412 2.90 19.61 14.18
N ARG A 413 4.19 19.82 13.85
CA ARG A 413 4.83 21.13 14.01
C ARG A 413 4.10 22.19 13.14
N PRO A 414 3.77 23.37 13.71
CA PRO A 414 2.90 24.34 13.04
C PRO A 414 3.48 24.89 11.74
N GLU A 415 4.81 25.02 11.65
CA GLU A 415 5.55 25.46 10.46
C GLU A 415 5.21 24.63 9.21
N TYR A 416 4.94 23.33 9.39
CA TYR A 416 4.70 22.38 8.31
C TYR A 416 3.21 22.23 7.94
N ARG A 417 2.28 22.86 8.68
CA ARG A 417 0.85 22.83 8.33
C ARG A 417 0.58 23.44 6.96
N SER A 418 1.38 24.44 6.60
CA SER A 418 1.36 25.08 5.28
C SER A 418 1.59 24.07 4.14
N THR A 419 2.34 22.99 4.38
CA THR A 419 2.64 21.96 3.36
C THR A 419 1.40 21.22 2.84
N PHE A 420 0.27 21.28 3.56
CA PHE A 420 -1.00 20.67 3.15
C PHE A 420 -1.91 21.60 2.37
N ILE A 421 -1.65 22.91 2.38
CA ILE A 421 -2.48 23.92 1.72
C ILE A 421 -1.71 24.71 0.67
N ASN A 422 -0.38 24.58 0.64
CA ASN A 422 0.46 25.28 -0.29
C ASN A 422 0.16 24.81 -1.73
N PRO A 423 -0.23 25.72 -2.65
CA PRO A 423 -0.51 25.37 -4.02
C PRO A 423 0.75 25.24 -4.87
N SER A 424 1.97 25.50 -4.38
CA SER A 424 3.21 25.49 -5.17
C SER A 424 3.38 24.25 -6.07
N THR A 425 3.89 24.46 -7.27
CA THR A 425 4.27 23.38 -8.20
C THR A 425 5.58 22.73 -7.75
N GLY A 426 5.86 21.52 -8.25
CA GLY A 426 7.17 20.89 -8.02
C GLY A 426 8.33 21.77 -8.50
N ASN A 427 8.17 22.46 -9.63
CA ASN A 427 9.17 23.40 -10.13
C ASN A 427 9.44 24.56 -9.15
N ALA A 428 8.39 25.20 -8.64
CA ALA A 428 8.52 26.30 -7.68
C ALA A 428 9.08 25.83 -6.33
N PHE A 429 8.80 24.58 -5.94
CA PHE A 429 9.37 23.99 -4.74
C PHE A 429 10.87 23.75 -4.87
N ILE A 430 11.34 23.20 -6.00
CA ILE A 430 12.78 22.99 -6.26
C ILE A 430 13.53 24.33 -6.20
N GLU A 431 12.97 25.36 -6.83
CA GLU A 431 13.49 26.73 -6.78
C GLU A 431 13.56 27.26 -5.33
N PHE A 432 12.48 27.10 -4.56
CA PHE A 432 12.43 27.51 -3.16
C PHE A 432 13.51 26.83 -2.31
N CYS A 433 13.75 25.53 -2.51
CA CYS A 433 14.79 24.78 -1.79
C CYS A 433 16.19 25.29 -2.10
N PHE A 434 16.47 25.65 -3.36
CA PHE A 434 17.77 26.19 -3.75
C PHE A 434 18.01 27.59 -3.17
N VAL A 435 17.03 28.48 -3.29
CA VAL A 435 17.13 29.88 -2.84
C VAL A 435 17.29 29.95 -1.31
N ASN A 436 16.52 29.14 -0.57
CA ASN A 436 16.53 29.14 0.89
C ASN A 436 17.46 28.09 1.51
N GLY A 437 18.27 27.39 0.70
CA GLY A 437 19.27 26.47 1.20
C GLY A 437 20.33 27.22 2.02
N GLU A 438 20.55 26.81 3.27
CA GLU A 438 21.53 27.45 4.17
C GLU A 438 22.98 27.10 3.82
N ASP A 439 23.20 25.87 3.36
CA ASP A 439 24.52 25.30 3.05
C ASP A 439 24.61 24.80 1.60
N ASP A 440 25.84 24.58 1.15
CA ASP A 440 26.12 24.07 -0.18
C ASP A 440 25.60 22.63 -0.37
N GLU A 441 25.56 21.84 0.70
CA GLU A 441 25.08 20.45 0.67
C GLU A 441 23.57 20.36 0.34
N ARG A 442 22.75 21.27 0.88
CA ARG A 442 21.32 21.35 0.53
C ARG A 442 21.15 21.86 -0.89
N LYS A 443 21.89 22.90 -1.28
CA LYS A 443 21.74 23.52 -2.61
C LYS A 443 22.12 22.58 -3.75
N ILE A 444 23.13 21.71 -3.57
CA ILE A 444 23.56 20.79 -4.63
C ILE A 444 22.48 19.78 -5.04
N THR A 445 21.49 19.51 -4.18
CA THR A 445 20.37 18.62 -4.47
C THR A 445 19.53 19.09 -5.67
N ILE A 446 19.68 20.35 -6.11
CA ILE A 446 19.06 20.83 -7.35
C ILE A 446 19.47 19.99 -8.58
N PHE A 447 20.70 19.48 -8.61
CA PHE A 447 21.21 18.65 -9.71
C PHE A 447 20.67 17.21 -9.68
N GLU A 448 20.14 16.77 -8.54
CA GLU A 448 19.41 15.48 -8.44
C GLU A 448 18.03 15.55 -9.12
N ASN A 449 17.54 16.77 -9.41
CA ASN A 449 16.27 17.01 -10.08
C ASN A 449 16.45 17.21 -11.59
N ASN A 450 15.43 16.82 -12.34
CA ASN A 450 15.36 17.02 -13.79
C ASN A 450 15.58 18.49 -14.17
N VAL A 451 16.60 18.73 -15.01
CA VAL A 451 17.04 20.06 -15.44
C VAL A 451 15.90 20.90 -16.00
N ALA A 452 14.93 20.29 -16.70
CA ALA A 452 13.78 20.98 -17.27
C ALA A 452 12.87 21.66 -16.23
N LYS A 453 12.95 21.27 -14.95
CA LYS A 453 12.10 21.83 -13.88
C LYS A 453 12.62 23.16 -13.35
N TRP A 454 13.94 23.37 -13.34
CA TRP A 454 14.57 24.53 -12.71
C TRP A 454 15.38 25.41 -13.67
N GLN A 455 16.02 24.83 -14.71
CA GLN A 455 16.90 25.57 -15.62
C GLN A 455 16.23 26.78 -16.29
N PRO A 456 14.97 26.71 -16.77
CA PRO A 456 14.33 27.86 -17.42
C PRO A 456 14.09 29.06 -16.49
N ARG A 457 14.07 28.85 -15.17
CA ARG A 457 13.76 29.89 -14.17
C ARG A 457 15.03 30.43 -13.52
N ILE A 458 15.84 29.51 -12.99
CA ILE A 458 16.99 29.83 -12.12
C ILE A 458 18.33 29.32 -12.66
N GLY A 459 18.38 28.84 -13.91
CA GLY A 459 19.58 28.22 -14.47
C GLY A 459 20.83 29.12 -14.39
N LYS A 460 20.68 30.42 -14.67
CA LYS A 460 21.80 31.38 -14.60
C LYS A 460 22.32 31.58 -13.16
N GLU A 461 21.43 31.60 -12.19
CA GLU A 461 21.79 31.78 -10.77
C GLU A 461 22.50 30.53 -10.25
N VAL A 462 22.00 29.35 -10.63
CA VAL A 462 22.62 28.05 -10.32
C VAL A 462 24.00 27.94 -10.95
N GLU A 463 24.16 28.32 -12.22
CA GLU A 463 25.46 28.35 -12.91
C GLU A 463 26.45 29.30 -12.23
N SER A 464 26.00 30.51 -11.87
CA SER A 464 26.85 31.49 -11.18
C SER A 464 27.30 30.98 -9.81
N TRP A 465 26.40 30.41 -9.03
CA TRP A 465 26.71 29.81 -7.73
C TRP A 465 27.67 28.63 -7.86
N LEU A 466 27.44 27.75 -8.85
CA LEU A 466 28.32 26.62 -9.13
C LEU A 466 29.72 27.09 -9.52
N ASP A 467 29.84 28.10 -10.39
CA ASP A 467 31.14 28.62 -10.81
C ASP A 467 31.95 29.22 -9.65
N GLU A 468 31.27 29.85 -8.69
CA GLU A 468 31.88 30.38 -7.46
C GLU A 468 32.35 29.27 -6.52
N ARG A 469 31.52 28.24 -6.30
CA ARG A 469 31.79 27.21 -5.27
C ARG A 469 32.61 26.02 -5.75
N LEU A 470 32.49 25.64 -7.02
CA LEU A 470 33.15 24.45 -7.57
C LEU A 470 34.68 24.43 -7.35
N PRO A 471 35.44 25.53 -7.50
CA PRO A 471 36.88 25.55 -7.20
C PRO A 471 37.21 25.21 -5.74
N HIS A 472 36.36 25.64 -4.79
CA HIS A 472 36.52 25.32 -3.38
C HIS A 472 36.29 23.83 -3.12
N TRP A 473 35.21 23.26 -3.68
CA TRP A 473 34.91 21.85 -3.48
C TRP A 473 35.94 20.91 -4.12
N ILE A 474 36.54 21.30 -5.26
CA ILE A 474 37.65 20.53 -5.86
C ILE A 474 38.86 20.49 -4.92
N LYS A 475 39.13 21.59 -4.21
CA LYS A 475 40.26 21.69 -3.27
C LYS A 475 39.99 20.98 -1.94
N GLU A 476 38.80 21.17 -1.39
CA GLU A 476 38.42 20.67 -0.06
C GLU A 476 37.94 19.22 -0.09
N ASN A 477 37.42 18.76 -1.25
CA ASN A 477 36.81 17.45 -1.47
C ASN A 477 35.89 17.02 -0.30
N PRO A 478 34.79 17.76 -0.06
CA PRO A 478 33.94 17.53 1.09
C PRO A 478 33.29 16.14 1.05
N VAL A 479 33.16 15.51 2.21
CA VAL A 479 32.63 14.12 2.35
C VAL A 479 31.23 13.98 1.76
N TRP A 480 30.40 15.02 1.87
CA TRP A 480 29.05 15.02 1.33
C TRP A 480 29.01 15.04 -0.21
N LEU A 481 30.08 15.45 -0.89
CA LEU A 481 30.20 15.46 -2.35
C LEU A 481 30.74 14.12 -2.86
N ASN A 482 29.90 13.10 -2.75
CA ASN A 482 30.20 11.75 -3.23
C ASN A 482 30.19 11.65 -4.77
N ASP A 483 30.67 10.53 -5.31
CA ASP A 483 30.74 10.31 -6.76
C ASP A 483 29.38 10.37 -7.45
N PHE A 484 28.32 9.97 -6.74
CA PHE A 484 26.95 10.11 -7.22
C PHE A 484 26.60 11.59 -7.48
N ARG A 485 26.73 12.47 -6.47
CA ARG A 485 26.44 13.91 -6.62
C ARG A 485 27.34 14.56 -7.66
N LYS A 486 28.62 14.19 -7.73
CA LYS A 486 29.53 14.64 -8.81
C LYS A 486 28.99 14.28 -10.19
N SER A 487 28.45 13.07 -10.35
CA SER A 487 27.87 12.60 -11.62
C SER A 487 26.54 13.27 -12.01
N THR A 488 25.83 13.88 -11.05
CA THR A 488 24.55 14.58 -11.33
C THR A 488 24.75 15.97 -11.92
N ILE A 489 25.93 16.58 -11.76
CA ILE A 489 26.20 17.93 -12.27
C ILE A 489 26.26 17.88 -13.81
N PRO A 490 25.47 18.71 -14.52
CA PRO A 490 25.47 18.74 -15.97
C PRO A 490 26.86 19.08 -16.54
N SER A 491 27.31 18.29 -17.52
CA SER A 491 28.65 18.41 -18.13
C SER A 491 28.89 19.76 -18.83
N ASP A 492 27.83 20.37 -19.35
CA ASP A 492 27.83 21.70 -19.94
C ASP A 492 28.13 22.79 -18.91
N MET A 493 27.67 22.62 -17.67
CA MET A 493 27.94 23.54 -16.56
C MET A 493 29.35 23.37 -15.96
N MET A 494 30.01 22.23 -16.18
CA MET A 494 31.35 21.96 -15.66
C MET A 494 32.48 22.70 -16.41
N LYS A 495 32.21 23.29 -17.59
CA LYS A 495 33.15 24.16 -18.36
C LYS A 495 34.61 23.65 -18.44
N GLY A 496 34.81 22.33 -18.54
CA GLY A 496 36.15 21.71 -18.61
C GLY A 496 36.89 21.56 -17.28
N LYS A 497 36.28 21.93 -16.14
CA LYS A 497 36.75 21.58 -14.80
C LYS A 497 36.37 20.11 -14.54
N SER A 498 37.29 19.29 -14.04
CA SER A 498 36.99 17.92 -13.60
C SER A 498 37.33 17.76 -12.13
N PHE A 499 36.52 16.98 -11.42
CA PHE A 499 36.98 16.37 -10.18
C PHE A 499 38.04 15.35 -10.61
N GLY A 500 39.32 15.61 -10.34
CA GLY A 500 40.39 14.68 -10.70
C GLY A 500 40.09 13.28 -10.15
N ASP A 501 40.55 12.24 -10.85
CA ASP A 501 40.44 10.86 -10.36
C ASP A 501 41.07 10.79 -8.96
N GLY A 502 40.25 10.59 -7.93
CA GLY A 502 40.74 10.35 -6.58
C GLY A 502 41.70 9.16 -6.57
N PRO A 503 42.61 9.07 -5.58
CA PRO A 503 43.51 7.93 -5.49
C PRO A 503 42.69 6.64 -5.52
N LYS A 504 42.99 5.75 -6.48
CA LYS A 504 42.39 4.41 -6.54
C LYS A 504 42.60 3.76 -5.17
N PRO A 505 41.56 3.14 -4.57
CA PRO A 505 41.77 2.35 -3.37
C PRO A 505 42.85 1.30 -3.68
N ASP A 506 43.89 1.28 -2.86
CA ASP A 506 44.94 0.27 -2.96
C ASP A 506 44.27 -1.11 -2.95
N PRO A 507 44.71 -2.06 -3.79
CA PRO A 507 44.18 -3.41 -3.76
C PRO A 507 44.41 -3.98 -2.36
N GLU A 508 43.30 -4.27 -1.63
CA GLU A 508 43.38 -4.97 -0.35
C GLU A 508 44.10 -6.31 -0.54
N PRO A 509 45.02 -6.69 0.37
CA PRO A 509 45.78 -7.93 0.30
C PRO A 509 44.93 -9.20 0.47
#